data_AF-A1ASA5-F1
#
_entry.id   AF-A1ASA5-F1
#
_cell.length_a   1.000
_cell.length_b   1.000
_cell.length_c   1.000
_cell.angle_alpha   90.00
_cell.angle_beta   90.00
_cell.angle_gamma   90.00
#
_symmetry.space_group_name_H-M   'P 1'
#
loop_
_entity.id
_entity.type
_entity.pdbx_description
1 polymer ?
#
loop_
_entity_poly.entity_id
_entity_poly.type
_entity_poly.pdbx_seq_one_letter_code
_entity_poly.pdbx_strand_id
1 'polypeptide(L)'
;MEKPSGATKMKHMTDYESDLHEWLKSPENAAAYLNAVLEEGDKSAMLLALREVAQANGGMTAIAERSHVKRESLYQMLSKRGNPELTSLFNVLHGMGRTITILCFCLVGPSPFNFCLVSRADPSGTLWRCNPLWQVFLQLFSFSSASPHF
;
A
#
# COMPACT_ATOMS: atom_id res chain seq x y z
N MET A 1 -19.41 15.72 51.56
CA MET A 1 -20.48 15.85 50.55
C MET A 1 -20.31 17.24 49.95
N GLU A 2 -20.04 17.49 48.67
CA GLU A 2 -20.25 16.71 47.44
C GLU A 2 -19.20 17.19 46.41
N LYS A 3 -18.57 16.27 45.67
CA LYS A 3 -17.79 16.59 44.47
C LYS A 3 -18.77 16.65 43.28
N PRO A 4 -18.81 17.71 42.48
CA PRO A 4 -19.25 17.61 41.09
C PRO A 4 -18.00 17.64 40.20
N SER A 5 -17.58 16.51 39.63
CA SER A 5 -18.13 15.83 38.45
C SER A 5 -17.65 16.49 37.14
N GLY A 6 -16.73 15.78 36.48
CA GLY A 6 -16.67 15.70 35.02
C GLY A 6 -16.41 17.00 34.26
N ALA A 7 -15.15 17.46 34.24
CA ALA A 7 -14.71 18.30 33.14
C ALA A 7 -14.54 17.40 31.90
N THR A 8 -15.55 17.39 31.04
CA THR A 8 -15.45 16.82 29.69
C THR A 8 -14.33 17.55 28.95
N LYS A 9 -13.22 16.85 28.69
CA LYS A 9 -12.05 17.35 27.97
C LYS A 9 -12.46 17.77 26.56
N MET A 10 -12.65 19.07 26.33
CA MET A 10 -12.91 19.60 24.99
C MET A 10 -11.67 19.38 24.12
N LYS A 11 -11.81 18.65 23.02
CA LYS A 11 -10.73 18.32 22.08
C LYS A 11 -10.26 19.62 21.42
N HIS A 12 -9.03 20.02 21.69
CA HIS A 12 -8.45 21.24 21.15
C HIS A 12 -8.14 21.01 19.66
N MET A 13 -8.38 22.02 18.79
CA MET A 13 -8.13 21.99 17.33
C MET A 13 -6.67 21.66 16.94
N THR A 14 -5.78 21.53 17.94
CA THR A 14 -4.36 21.23 17.83
C THR A 14 -4.03 19.73 17.77
N ASP A 15 -5.02 18.84 17.84
CA ASP A 15 -4.78 17.38 17.83
C ASP A 15 -4.80 16.75 16.43
N TYR A 16 -4.88 17.57 15.37
CA TYR A 16 -4.93 17.08 13.98
C TYR A 16 -3.75 16.16 13.64
N GLU A 17 -2.53 16.53 14.05
CA GLU A 17 -1.32 15.72 13.82
C GLU A 17 -1.41 14.36 14.53
N SER A 18 -1.93 14.35 15.77
CA SER A 18 -2.10 13.11 16.53
C SER A 18 -3.18 12.23 15.92
N ASP A 19 -4.31 12.83 15.52
CA ASP A 19 -5.42 12.14 14.86
C ASP A 19 -4.97 11.54 13.52
N LEU A 20 -4.17 12.28 12.75
CA LEU A 20 -3.57 11.81 11.51
C LEU A 20 -2.63 10.63 11.77
N HIS A 21 -1.73 10.73 12.76
CA HIS A 21 -0.82 9.63 13.09
C HIS A 21 -1.57 8.40 13.57
N GLU A 22 -2.65 8.56 14.32
CA GLU A 22 -3.51 7.45 14.73
C GLU A 22 -4.17 6.77 13.53
N TRP A 23 -4.69 7.55 12.58
CA TRP A 23 -5.27 7.04 11.35
C TRP A 23 -4.23 6.33 10.45
N LEU A 24 -3.00 6.84 10.38
CA LEU A 24 -1.88 6.29 9.58
C LEU A 24 -1.23 5.02 10.19
N LYS A 25 -1.59 4.63 11.41
CA LYS A 25 -1.15 3.33 11.98
C LYS A 25 -1.72 2.15 11.19
N SER A 26 -2.89 2.31 10.57
CA SER A 26 -3.45 1.28 9.70
C SER A 26 -2.62 1.18 8.41
N PRO A 27 -2.19 -0.03 8.01
CA PRO A 27 -1.41 -0.21 6.79
C PRO A 27 -2.17 0.23 5.54
N GLU A 28 -3.49 0.02 5.51
CA GLU A 28 -4.40 0.40 4.42
C GLU A 28 -4.50 1.92 4.27
N ASN A 29 -4.70 2.63 5.38
CA ASN A 29 -4.81 4.09 5.38
C ASN A 29 -3.52 4.75 4.93
N ALA A 30 -2.38 4.27 5.43
CA ALA A 30 -1.08 4.76 5.01
C ALA A 30 -0.78 4.47 3.52
N ALA A 31 -1.25 3.34 2.98
CA ALA A 31 -1.13 3.06 1.56
C ALA A 31 -2.00 4.01 0.71
N ALA A 32 -3.26 4.21 1.10
CA ALA A 32 -4.16 5.16 0.46
C ALA A 32 -3.60 6.59 0.49
N TYR A 33 -3.04 7.00 1.63
CA TYR A 33 -2.41 8.30 1.80
C TYR A 33 -1.21 8.49 0.88
N LEU A 34 -0.29 7.52 0.84
CA LEU A 34 0.87 7.58 -0.05
C LEU A 34 0.47 7.54 -1.53
N ASN A 35 -0.56 6.78 -1.89
CA ASN A 35 -1.06 6.73 -3.26
C ASN A 35 -1.64 8.07 -3.70
N ALA A 36 -2.46 8.70 -2.86
CA ALA A 36 -3.03 10.03 -3.15
C ALA A 36 -1.91 11.07 -3.38
N VAL A 37 -0.86 11.04 -2.56
CA VAL A 37 0.29 11.95 -2.71
C VAL A 37 1.13 11.60 -3.95
N LEU A 38 1.25 10.32 -4.30
CA LEU A 38 1.92 9.90 -5.53
C LEU A 38 1.18 10.34 -6.79
N GLU A 39 -0.15 10.37 -6.78
CA GLU A 39 -0.98 10.83 -7.90
C GLU A 39 -0.77 12.32 -8.24
N GLU A 40 -0.50 13.15 -7.23
CA GLU A 40 -0.15 14.57 -7.43
C GLU A 40 1.21 14.75 -8.11
N GLY A 41 2.10 13.75 -8.01
CA GLY A 41 3.42 13.78 -8.66
C GLY A 41 4.44 14.72 -8.03
N ASP A 42 4.15 15.32 -6.87
CA ASP A 42 5.11 16.17 -6.15
C ASP A 42 6.06 15.33 -5.27
N LYS A 43 7.34 15.32 -5.64
CA LYS A 43 8.41 14.72 -4.84
C LYS A 43 8.43 15.24 -3.40
N SER A 44 8.25 16.54 -3.21
CA SER A 44 8.37 17.16 -1.88
C SER A 44 7.24 16.71 -0.94
N ALA A 45 6.02 16.66 -1.47
CA ALA A 45 4.87 16.09 -0.78
C ALA A 45 5.08 14.61 -0.45
N MET A 46 5.61 13.81 -1.39
CA MET A 46 5.87 12.38 -1.15
C MET A 46 6.87 12.14 -0.01
N LEU A 47 7.95 12.93 0.06
CA LEU A 47 8.94 12.81 1.14
C LEU A 47 8.35 13.19 2.50
N LEU A 48 7.50 14.22 2.56
CA LEU A 48 6.79 14.59 3.78
C LEU A 48 5.76 13.53 4.18
N ALA A 49 5.02 12.98 3.22
CA ALA A 49 4.06 11.91 3.49
C ALA A 49 4.72 10.65 4.06
N LEU A 50 5.89 10.27 3.52
CA LEU A 50 6.70 9.19 4.06
C LEU A 50 7.17 9.47 5.49
N ARG A 51 7.49 10.73 5.82
CA ARG A 51 7.84 11.14 7.18
C ARG A 51 6.67 10.95 8.14
N GLU A 52 5.46 11.36 7.76
CA GLU A 52 4.27 11.20 8.60
C GLU A 52 3.95 9.72 8.84
N VAL A 53 4.04 8.89 7.79
CA VAL A 53 3.86 7.43 7.91
C VAL A 53 4.95 6.82 8.80
N ALA A 54 6.21 7.21 8.64
CA ALA A 54 7.30 6.74 9.50
C ALA A 54 7.11 7.16 10.96
N GLN A 55 6.60 8.37 11.20
CA GLN A 55 6.32 8.87 12.54
C GLN A 55 5.17 8.07 13.20
N ALA A 56 4.10 7.80 12.45
CA ALA A 56 2.95 7.01 12.91
C ALA A 56 3.31 5.54 13.25
N ASN A 57 4.27 4.94 12.53
CA ASN A 57 4.65 3.53 12.64
C ASN A 57 5.76 3.25 13.69
N GLY A 58 5.78 4.02 14.78
CA GLY A 58 6.74 3.83 15.89
C GLY A 58 7.84 4.89 15.97
N GLY A 59 7.74 5.95 15.16
CA GLY A 59 8.61 7.11 15.25
C GLY A 59 9.91 6.98 14.44
N MET A 60 10.50 8.14 14.14
CA MET A 60 11.69 8.23 13.30
C MET A 60 12.92 7.47 13.82
N THR A 61 12.98 7.27 15.14
CA THR A 61 14.05 6.52 15.82
C THR A 61 14.04 5.04 15.45
N ALA A 62 12.88 4.41 15.63
CA ALA A 62 12.74 2.98 15.40
C ALA A 62 12.97 2.66 13.92
N ILE A 63 12.51 3.54 13.02
CA ILE A 63 12.74 3.39 11.58
C ILE A 63 14.22 3.54 11.25
N ALA A 64 14.91 4.56 11.76
CA ALA A 64 16.35 4.76 11.53
C ALA A 64 17.18 3.53 11.92
N GLU A 65 16.86 2.93 13.08
CA GLU A 65 17.51 1.71 13.57
C GLU A 65 17.23 0.51 12.66
N ARG A 66 15.96 0.29 12.28
CA ARG A 66 15.55 -0.81 11.39
C ARG A 66 16.10 -0.66 9.96
N SER A 67 16.24 0.57 9.47
CA SER A 67 16.74 0.86 8.13
C SER A 67 18.27 0.98 8.06
N HIS A 68 18.98 0.86 9.19
CA HIS A 68 20.43 1.09 9.29
C HIS A 68 20.88 2.47 8.76
N VAL A 69 20.05 3.50 8.94
CA VAL A 69 20.32 4.87 8.51
C VAL A 69 20.53 5.75 9.74
N LYS A 70 21.48 6.68 9.69
CA LYS A 70 21.63 7.68 10.77
C LYS A 70 20.37 8.55 10.87
N ARG A 71 19.88 8.79 12.08
CA ARG A 71 18.70 9.65 12.35
C ARG A 71 18.77 11.01 11.64
N GLU A 72 19.92 11.68 11.69
CA GLU A 72 20.13 12.96 11.00
C GLU A 72 19.94 12.83 9.48
N SER A 73 20.53 11.78 8.89
CA SER A 73 20.37 11.49 7.46
C SER A 73 18.91 11.23 7.13
N LEU A 74 18.19 10.46 7.96
CA LEU A 74 16.77 10.18 7.77
C LEU A 74 15.92 11.46 7.78
N TYR A 75 16.16 12.37 8.74
CA TYR A 75 15.46 13.66 8.79
C TYR A 75 15.77 14.56 7.58
N GLN A 76 17.02 14.56 7.12
CA GLN A 76 17.41 15.34 5.93
C GLN A 76 16.80 14.77 4.65
N MET A 77 16.83 13.44 4.50
CA MET A 77 16.28 12.72 3.35
C MET A 77 14.77 12.88 3.23
N LEU A 78 14.03 12.84 4.34
CA LEU A 78 12.57 13.01 4.37
C LEU A 78 12.13 14.46 4.60
N SER A 79 13.00 15.42 4.32
CA SER A 79 12.66 16.85 4.36
C SER A 79 12.05 17.30 3.04
N LYS A 80 11.38 18.47 3.04
CA LYS A 80 10.78 19.06 1.83
C LYS A 80 11.80 19.26 0.68
N ARG A 81 13.08 19.47 1.01
CA ARG A 81 14.18 19.62 0.03
C ARG A 81 15.09 18.39 -0.03
N GLY A 82 14.67 17.28 0.57
CA GLY A 82 15.46 16.07 0.63
C GLY A 82 15.73 15.49 -0.76
N ASN A 83 16.92 14.91 -0.91
CA ASN A 83 17.28 14.15 -2.11
C ASN A 83 17.85 12.80 -1.72
N PRO A 84 17.01 11.86 -1.23
CA PRO A 84 17.48 10.53 -0.91
C PRO A 84 17.93 9.80 -2.17
N GLU A 85 19.00 9.02 -2.05
CA GLU A 85 19.32 8.00 -3.04
C GLU A 85 18.23 6.91 -3.02
N LEU A 86 17.95 6.31 -4.19
CA LEU A 86 16.94 5.25 -4.31
C LEU A 86 17.21 4.09 -3.34
N THR A 87 18.48 3.69 -3.18
CA THR A 87 18.90 2.66 -2.24
C THR A 87 18.50 3.01 -0.80
N SER A 88 18.77 4.25 -0.39
CA SER A 88 18.42 4.73 0.96
C SER A 88 16.90 4.79 1.16
N LEU A 89 16.16 5.23 0.14
CA LEU A 89 14.70 5.25 0.17
C LEU A 89 14.12 3.83 0.35
N PHE A 90 14.64 2.84 -0.39
CA PHE A 90 14.21 1.45 -0.24
C PHE A 90 14.55 0.89 1.14
N ASN A 91 15.73 1.19 1.69
CA ASN A 91 16.08 0.76 3.05
C ASN A 91 15.11 1.31 4.09
N VAL A 92 14.69 2.57 3.95
CA VAL A 92 13.70 3.19 4.83
C VAL A 92 12.33 2.55 4.67
N LEU A 93 11.88 2.31 3.43
CA LEU A 93 10.63 1.59 3.14
C LEU A 93 10.62 0.18 3.75
N HIS A 94 11.71 -0.56 3.58
CA HIS A 94 11.90 -1.88 4.20
C HIS A 94 11.91 -1.81 5.73
N GLY A 95 12.55 -0.80 6.32
CA GLY A 95 12.54 -0.58 7.77
C GLY A 95 11.14 -0.28 8.34
N MET A 96 10.24 0.26 7.51
CA MET A 96 8.82 0.42 7.83
C MET A 96 7.97 -0.82 7.52
N GLY A 97 8.55 -1.88 6.95
CA GLY A 97 7.81 -3.07 6.50
C GLY A 97 6.95 -2.83 5.26
N ARG A 98 7.30 -1.83 4.43
CA ARG A 98 6.55 -1.44 3.22
C ARG A 98 7.38 -1.70 1.96
N THR A 99 6.67 -1.93 0.86
CA THR A 99 7.27 -2.11 -0.47
C THR A 99 6.49 -1.27 -1.48
N ILE A 100 7.20 -0.73 -2.46
CA ILE A 100 6.57 -0.06 -3.61
C ILE A 100 6.36 -1.12 -4.69
N THR A 101 5.14 -1.18 -5.22
CA THR A 101 4.80 -2.04 -6.36
C THR A 101 4.41 -1.16 -7.53
N ILE A 102 5.06 -1.36 -8.68
CA ILE A 102 4.72 -0.66 -9.92
C ILE A 102 3.64 -1.47 -10.62
N LEU A 103 2.43 -0.91 -10.68
CA LEU A 103 1.30 -1.50 -11.39
C LEU A 103 1.17 -0.86 -12.77
N CYS A 104 1.07 -1.69 -13.82
CA CYS A 104 0.73 -1.21 -15.15
C CYS A 104 -0.79 -1.01 -15.23
N PHE A 105 -1.25 0.22 -15.03
CA PHE A 105 -2.62 0.58 -15.40
C PHE A 105 -2.66 0.86 -16.90
N CYS A 106 -2.85 -0.19 -17.70
CA CYS A 106 -3.33 -0.02 -19.07
C CYS A 106 -4.79 0.46 -19.02
N LEU A 107 -5.01 1.76 -18.82
CA LEU A 107 -6.29 2.39 -19.08
C LEU A 107 -6.39 2.69 -20.58
N VAL A 108 -6.55 1.62 -21.37
CA VAL A 108 -7.04 1.72 -22.75
C VAL A 108 -8.42 1.04 -22.80
N GLY A 109 -9.47 1.85 -22.57
CA GLY A 109 -10.83 1.71 -23.10
C GLY A 109 -11.64 0.41 -22.90
N PRO A 110 -12.99 0.46 -23.01
CA PRO A 110 -13.86 -0.66 -22.65
C PRO A 110 -13.81 -1.73 -23.74
N SER A 111 -13.26 -2.89 -23.43
CA SER A 111 -13.49 -4.09 -24.24
C SER A 111 -13.91 -5.24 -23.32
N PRO A 112 -14.92 -6.04 -23.70
CA PRO A 112 -15.49 -7.07 -22.83
C PRO A 112 -14.63 -8.34 -22.74
N PHE A 113 -13.44 -8.36 -23.32
CA PHE A 113 -12.54 -9.50 -23.29
C PHE A 113 -11.42 -9.26 -22.30
N ASN A 114 -11.77 -9.45 -21.03
CA ASN A 114 -10.85 -9.43 -19.91
C ASN A 114 -9.91 -10.64 -19.99
N PHE A 115 -8.72 -10.46 -20.54
CA PHE A 115 -7.58 -11.34 -20.32
C PHE A 115 -6.30 -10.50 -20.20
N CYS A 116 -6.06 -9.96 -19.01
CA CYS A 116 -4.72 -9.51 -18.65
C CYS A 116 -3.93 -10.74 -18.18
N LEU A 117 -3.42 -11.54 -19.12
CA LEU A 117 -2.39 -12.52 -18.82
C LEU A 117 -1.11 -11.75 -18.51
N VAL A 118 -0.64 -11.84 -17.26
CA VAL A 118 0.75 -11.51 -16.91
C VAL A 118 1.66 -12.43 -17.73
N SER A 119 2.10 -11.95 -18.89
CA SER A 119 3.19 -12.58 -19.63
C SER A 119 4.50 -12.18 -18.96
N ARG A 120 5.01 -13.04 -18.08
CA ARG A 120 6.47 -13.16 -17.93
C ARG A 120 7.02 -13.49 -19.32
N ALA A 121 7.83 -12.60 -19.88
CA ALA A 121 8.63 -12.92 -21.04
C ALA A 121 9.68 -13.97 -20.63
N ASP A 122 9.45 -15.22 -21.03
CA ASP A 122 10.49 -16.25 -21.04
C ASP A 122 11.31 -16.06 -22.35
N PRO A 123 12.65 -16.01 -22.34
CA PRO A 123 13.44 -15.70 -23.54
C PRO A 123 13.42 -16.79 -24.62
N SER A 124 12.76 -17.92 -24.41
CA SER A 124 12.97 -19.16 -25.16
C SER A 124 11.93 -19.48 -26.25
N GLY A 125 10.91 -18.64 -26.47
CA GLY A 125 10.15 -18.59 -27.73
C GLY A 125 9.58 -19.92 -28.26
N THR A 126 9.14 -20.84 -27.41
CA THR A 126 8.55 -22.12 -27.85
C THR A 126 7.12 -22.33 -27.32
N LEU A 127 6.19 -22.37 -28.27
CA LEU A 127 4.77 -22.70 -28.25
C LEU A 127 4.14 -23.16 -26.90
N TRP A 128 3.19 -22.35 -26.41
CA TRP A 128 2.17 -22.78 -25.48
C TRP A 128 1.20 -23.74 -26.17
N ARG A 129 1.41 -25.03 -25.95
CA ARG A 129 0.45 -26.10 -26.26
C ARG A 129 -0.53 -26.18 -25.08
N CYS A 130 -1.76 -25.72 -25.28
CA CYS A 130 -2.85 -25.98 -24.34
C CYS A 130 -2.96 -27.49 -24.13
N ASN A 131 -2.87 -27.95 -22.88
CA ASN A 131 -3.14 -29.35 -22.53
C ASN A 131 -4.64 -29.63 -22.78
N PRO A 132 -5.01 -30.51 -23.72
CA PRO A 132 -6.41 -30.75 -24.09
C PRO A 132 -7.20 -31.55 -23.04
N LEU A 133 -6.59 -31.96 -21.92
CA LEU A 133 -7.26 -32.80 -20.92
C LEU A 133 -8.18 -32.04 -19.95
N TRP A 134 -8.16 -30.71 -19.92
CA TRP A 134 -9.04 -29.94 -19.02
C TRP A 134 -10.42 -29.61 -19.61
N GLN A 135 -10.62 -29.77 -20.92
CA GLN A 135 -11.94 -29.52 -21.54
C GLN A 135 -12.98 -30.61 -21.25
N VAL A 136 -12.56 -31.81 -20.85
CA VAL A 136 -13.50 -32.88 -20.46
C VAL A 136 -14.06 -32.65 -19.05
N PHE A 137 -13.35 -31.92 -18.19
CA PHE A 137 -13.70 -31.81 -16.77
C PHE A 137 -14.86 -30.83 -16.48
N LEU A 138 -15.17 -29.92 -17.40
CA LEU A 138 -16.25 -28.93 -17.23
C LEU A 138 -17.63 -29.38 -17.75
N GLN A 139 -17.74 -30.53 -18.45
CA GLN A 139 -19.04 -31.06 -18.88
C GLN A 139 -19.67 -32.07 -17.90
N LEU A 140 -18.97 -32.50 -16.84
CA LEU A 140 -19.48 -33.48 -15.87
C LEU A 140 -20.07 -32.87 -14.59
N PHE A 141 -19.99 -31.55 -14.39
CA PHE A 141 -20.45 -30.89 -13.16
C PHE A 141 -21.71 -30.02 -13.32
N SER A 142 -22.49 -30.24 -14.39
CA SER A 142 -23.78 -29.57 -14.60
C SER A 142 -24.82 -30.54 -15.15
N PHE A 143 -25.16 -31.58 -14.38
CA PHE A 143 -26.46 -32.25 -14.46
C PHE A 143 -26.71 -33.08 -13.18
N SER A 144 -26.86 -32.38 -12.04
CA SER A 144 -27.46 -32.96 -10.84
C SER A 144 -28.20 -31.87 -10.07
N SER A 145 -29.32 -31.44 -10.64
CA SER A 145 -30.41 -30.83 -9.88
C SER A 145 -31.69 -31.59 -10.24
N ALA A 146 -31.76 -32.83 -9.75
CA ALA A 146 -33.03 -33.48 -9.51
C ALA A 146 -33.73 -32.74 -8.35
N SER A 147 -34.99 -32.37 -8.54
CA SER A 147 -35.94 -32.20 -7.45
C SER A 147 -37.33 -32.64 -7.93
N PRO A 148 -38.19 -33.12 -7.01
CA PRO A 148 -39.12 -34.22 -7.29
C PRO A 148 -40.61 -33.81 -7.18
N HIS A 149 -41.50 -34.69 -7.68
CA HIS A 149 -42.97 -34.74 -7.49
C HIS A 149 -43.76 -33.53 -8.04
N PHE A 150 -44.81 -33.68 -8.86
CA PHE A 150 -45.97 -34.57 -8.81
C PHE A 150 -46.56 -34.73 -10.22
#